data_AF-A0A966UAC4-F1
#
_entry.id   AF-A0A966UAC4-F1
#
_cell.length_a   1.000
_cell.length_b   1.000
_cell.length_c   1.000
_cell.angle_alpha   90.00
_cell.angle_beta   90.00
_cell.angle_gamma   90.00
#
_symmetry.space_group_name_H-M   'P 1'
#
loop_
_entity.id
_entity.type
_entity.pdbx_description
1 polymer ?
#
loop_
_entity_poly.entity_id
_entity_poly.type
_entity_poly.pdbx_seq_one_letter_code
_entity_poly.pdbx_strand_id
1 'polypeptide(L)'
;GHSGIKKMPDGTFWVLTDNGFGTKANSPDAALFLSHYKIDWTSGNIARLNTVFLHDPDKKVPFRIVHEGSSKRYLTGADFDLEGFQIIAGKIWIGEEFGPYLIRASMDGRVEAVFETLADGKPVMSPDHFRVVAPNPGQSAPAMVNLGRSRGYEGLAASKDGRFLYGMLEGPLWDHNSKDWEKQGGQLVLRVLEFSVAEEKWTGRHWKYVLSPGATAIGDFNMIDANTALVIERDNGEGTQDRACSDNKAASNCFHDLAKFKRVVKIEMSEANVNSAVRKIGFIDLMKIRDPKQLARKPLNAGVLTFPFFTIENVDVVDERHIIVGNDNNLPFSSSRDPNRADDNEFVLLEVESLLRAR
;
A
#
# COMPACT_ATOMS: atom_id res chain seq x y z
N GLY A 1 -7.88 2.05 7.64
CA GLY A 1 -8.93 1.19 7.07
C GLY A 1 -8.33 -0.17 6.76
N HIS A 2 -8.13 -0.49 5.48
CA HIS A 2 -7.43 -1.68 5.04
C HIS A 2 -6.31 -1.32 4.06
N SER A 3 -5.08 -1.67 4.40
CA SER A 3 -3.93 -1.56 3.49
C SER A 3 -3.44 -2.95 3.10
N GLY A 4 -3.35 -3.23 1.79
CA GLY A 4 -3.04 -4.54 1.21
C GLY A 4 -4.19 -5.57 1.24
N ILE A 5 -4.28 -6.35 0.16
CA ILE A 5 -5.23 -7.47 0.03
C ILE A 5 -4.58 -8.70 -0.62
N LYS A 6 -5.07 -9.88 -0.23
CA LYS A 6 -4.68 -11.14 -0.86
C LYS A 6 -5.87 -12.06 -1.11
N LYS A 7 -6.09 -12.44 -2.37
CA LYS A 7 -7.07 -13.46 -2.77
C LYS A 7 -6.50 -14.87 -2.54
N MET A 8 -7.29 -15.71 -1.87
CA MET A 8 -6.95 -17.10 -1.58
C MET A 8 -7.52 -18.06 -2.63
N PRO A 9 -6.95 -19.27 -2.79
CA PRO A 9 -7.42 -20.25 -3.76
C PRO A 9 -8.90 -20.63 -3.63
N ASP A 10 -9.43 -20.62 -2.40
CA ASP A 10 -10.82 -20.92 -2.07
C ASP A 10 -11.81 -19.76 -2.33
N GLY A 11 -11.31 -18.63 -2.85
CA GLY A 11 -12.12 -17.44 -3.15
C GLY A 11 -12.35 -16.51 -1.97
N THR A 12 -11.74 -16.77 -0.81
CA THR A 12 -11.72 -15.84 0.32
C THR A 12 -10.59 -14.82 0.19
N PHE A 13 -10.59 -13.79 1.03
CA PHE A 13 -9.64 -12.68 0.98
C PHE A 13 -9.07 -12.41 2.35
N TRP A 14 -7.75 -12.28 2.45
CA TRP A 14 -7.13 -11.63 3.60
C TRP A 14 -6.95 -10.15 3.30
N VAL A 15 -7.15 -9.31 4.31
CA VAL A 15 -6.79 -7.89 4.26
C VAL A 15 -6.03 -7.53 5.52
N LEU A 16 -5.11 -6.60 5.39
CA LEU A 16 -4.30 -6.10 6.49
C LEU A 16 -4.90 -4.77 6.97
N THR A 17 -4.87 -4.54 8.29
CA THR A 17 -5.26 -3.23 8.82
C THR A 17 -4.17 -2.23 8.51
N ASP A 18 -4.59 -1.10 7.99
CA ASP A 18 -3.77 0.12 7.98
C ASP A 18 -3.66 0.66 9.42
N ASN A 19 -2.56 1.38 9.68
CA ASN A 19 -2.35 2.18 10.86
C ASN A 19 -3.38 3.33 10.96
N GLY A 20 -3.77 3.97 9.85
CA GLY A 20 -4.91 4.90 9.73
C GLY A 20 -4.87 6.19 10.56
N PHE A 21 -3.88 6.34 11.45
CA PHE A 21 -3.69 7.50 12.32
C PHE A 21 -2.48 8.37 11.91
N GLY A 22 -1.86 8.01 10.78
CA GLY A 22 -0.89 8.80 9.99
C GLY A 22 0.49 9.02 10.62
N THR A 23 0.67 8.77 11.92
CA THR A 23 1.99 8.88 12.56
C THR A 23 2.12 7.94 13.74
N LYS A 24 3.35 7.49 13.99
CA LYS A 24 3.74 6.74 15.19
C LYS A 24 3.21 7.33 16.51
N ALA A 25 3.17 8.67 16.62
CA ALA A 25 2.78 9.36 17.86
C ALA A 25 1.28 9.24 18.18
N ASN A 26 0.43 9.08 17.15
CA ASN A 26 -1.03 9.04 17.30
C ASN A 26 -1.62 7.64 17.29
N SER A 27 -0.77 6.62 17.13
CA SER A 27 -1.19 5.23 16.96
C SER A 27 -0.85 4.25 18.10
N PRO A 28 -0.60 4.66 19.38
CA PRO A 28 -0.19 3.71 20.42
C PRO A 28 -1.30 2.71 20.80
N ASP A 29 -2.56 3.00 20.49
CA ASP A 29 -3.75 2.18 20.76
C ASP A 29 -4.37 1.54 19.49
N ALA A 30 -3.77 1.77 18.32
CA ALA A 30 -4.18 1.15 17.05
C ALA A 30 -3.62 -0.27 16.95
N ALA A 31 -4.41 -1.29 17.28
CA ALA A 31 -3.95 -2.68 17.21
C ALA A 31 -3.67 -3.12 15.75
N LEU A 32 -2.56 -3.79 15.51
CA LEU A 32 -2.20 -4.30 14.19
C LEU A 32 -2.70 -5.75 14.00
N PHE A 33 -3.47 -5.99 12.95
CA PHE A 33 -4.09 -7.28 12.68
C PHE A 33 -4.39 -7.49 11.19
N LEU A 34 -4.67 -8.75 10.82
CA LEU A 34 -5.25 -9.11 9.53
C LEU A 34 -6.67 -9.65 9.74
N SER A 35 -7.56 -9.37 8.80
CA SER A 35 -8.91 -9.94 8.75
C SER A 35 -9.07 -10.86 7.56
N HIS A 36 -9.71 -12.01 7.79
CA HIS A 36 -10.06 -12.97 6.74
C HIS A 36 -11.54 -12.86 6.41
N TYR A 37 -11.84 -12.57 5.15
CA TYR A 37 -13.18 -12.28 4.67
C TYR A 37 -13.64 -13.26 3.60
N LYS A 38 -14.93 -13.59 3.65
CA LYS A 38 -15.68 -14.12 2.51
C LYS A 38 -16.59 -13.02 1.99
N ILE A 39 -16.44 -12.68 0.72
CA ILE A 39 -17.24 -11.64 0.06
C ILE A 39 -18.28 -12.33 -0.83
N ASP A 40 -19.55 -12.02 -0.62
CA ASP A 40 -20.65 -12.36 -1.53
C ASP A 40 -20.93 -11.17 -2.43
N TRP A 41 -20.45 -11.23 -3.67
CA TRP A 41 -20.60 -10.17 -4.66
C TRP A 41 -22.05 -9.92 -5.08
N THR A 42 -22.92 -10.94 -5.00
CA THR A 42 -24.33 -10.81 -5.39
C THR A 42 -25.12 -10.06 -4.33
N SER A 43 -24.94 -10.39 -3.04
CA SER A 43 -25.64 -9.69 -1.95
C SER A 43 -24.91 -8.42 -1.48
N GLY A 44 -23.61 -8.34 -1.69
CA GLY A 44 -22.74 -7.28 -1.15
C GLY A 44 -22.30 -7.53 0.30
N ASN A 45 -22.64 -8.70 0.86
CA ASN A 45 -22.29 -9.04 2.24
C ASN A 45 -20.82 -9.45 2.36
N ILE A 46 -20.17 -8.98 3.42
CA ILE A 46 -18.81 -9.37 3.80
C ILE A 46 -18.90 -10.11 5.14
N ALA A 47 -18.55 -11.39 5.13
CA ALA A 47 -18.49 -12.21 6.33
C ALA A 47 -17.05 -12.29 6.84
N ARG A 48 -16.79 -11.81 8.05
CA ARG A 48 -15.50 -11.99 8.73
C ARG A 48 -15.38 -13.41 9.26
N LEU A 49 -14.46 -14.16 8.68
CA LEU A 49 -14.17 -15.55 9.06
C LEU A 49 -13.17 -15.61 10.22
N ASN A 50 -12.19 -14.71 10.25
CA ASN A 50 -11.15 -14.69 11.27
C ASN A 50 -10.55 -13.28 11.43
N THR A 51 -9.90 -13.03 12.57
CA THR A 51 -9.04 -11.88 12.83
C THR A 51 -7.78 -12.34 13.56
N VAL A 52 -6.62 -11.95 13.05
CA VAL A 52 -5.30 -12.35 13.56
C VAL A 52 -4.52 -11.12 13.98
N PHE A 53 -4.30 -10.96 15.28
CA PHE A 53 -3.54 -9.85 15.84
C PHE A 53 -2.05 -10.15 15.84
N LEU A 54 -1.25 -9.18 15.39
CA LEU A 54 0.20 -9.32 15.38
C LEU A 54 0.78 -9.14 16.78
N HIS A 55 1.75 -9.99 17.12
CA HIS A 55 2.34 -10.01 18.45
C HIS A 55 3.77 -10.56 18.45
N ASP A 56 4.59 -10.13 19.39
CA ASP A 56 6.03 -10.46 19.43
C ASP A 56 6.50 -11.03 20.79
N PRO A 57 5.93 -12.15 21.28
CA PRO A 57 6.29 -12.73 22.59
C PRO A 57 7.77 -13.16 22.66
N ASP A 58 8.36 -13.51 21.52
CA ASP A 58 9.74 -14.00 21.41
C ASP A 58 10.77 -12.87 21.22
N LYS A 59 10.34 -11.60 21.30
CA LYS A 59 11.19 -10.40 21.20
C LYS A 59 12.04 -10.35 19.92
N LYS A 60 11.41 -10.62 18.78
CA LYS A 60 12.01 -10.54 17.44
C LYS A 60 12.07 -9.12 16.90
N VAL A 61 11.23 -8.21 17.38
CA VAL A 61 11.30 -6.79 17.03
C VAL A 61 12.56 -6.18 17.70
N PRO A 62 13.48 -5.54 16.96
CA PRO A 62 14.80 -5.15 17.46
C PRO A 62 14.80 -3.87 18.30
N PHE A 63 13.63 -3.32 18.61
CA PHE A 63 13.45 -2.11 19.38
C PHE A 63 12.30 -2.25 20.38
N ARG A 64 12.21 -1.30 21.32
CA ARG A 64 11.15 -1.27 22.32
C ARG A 64 9.81 -0.99 21.65
N ILE A 65 8.81 -1.82 21.95
CA ILE A 65 7.43 -1.66 21.48
C ILE A 65 6.52 -1.07 22.57
N VAL A 66 5.29 -0.67 22.21
CA VAL A 66 4.30 -0.14 23.16
C VAL A 66 4.01 -1.12 24.29
N HIS A 67 3.73 -2.39 23.96
CA HIS A 67 3.36 -3.41 24.93
C HIS A 67 4.55 -4.23 25.46
N GLU A 68 5.72 -3.60 25.58
CA GLU A 68 7.01 -4.22 25.98
C GLU A 68 6.91 -5.07 27.26
N GLY A 69 6.13 -4.61 28.24
CA GLY A 69 5.97 -5.24 29.56
C GLY A 69 4.89 -6.33 29.64
N SER A 70 4.17 -6.62 28.55
CA SER A 70 3.17 -7.68 28.50
C SER A 70 3.78 -9.01 28.05
N SER A 71 3.14 -10.14 28.38
CA SER A 71 3.61 -11.46 27.93
C SER A 71 3.44 -11.67 26.42
N LYS A 72 2.32 -11.19 25.86
CA LYS A 72 2.00 -11.35 24.44
C LYS A 72 2.71 -10.35 23.53
N ARG A 73 2.99 -9.14 24.01
CA ARG A 73 3.67 -8.10 23.23
C ARG A 73 2.92 -7.82 21.93
N TYR A 74 1.62 -7.55 22.02
CA TYR A 74 0.83 -7.14 20.86
C TYR A 74 1.45 -5.90 20.22
N LEU A 75 1.37 -5.83 18.90
CA LEU A 75 1.90 -4.72 18.13
C LEU A 75 0.81 -3.69 17.85
N THR A 76 1.20 -2.42 17.89
CA THR A 76 0.32 -1.30 17.58
C THR A 76 0.89 -0.43 16.47
N GLY A 77 0.09 0.48 15.94
CA GLY A 77 0.50 1.41 14.89
C GLY A 77 1.62 2.37 15.31
N ALA A 78 1.97 2.44 16.59
CA ALA A 78 3.19 3.12 17.05
C ALA A 78 4.46 2.26 16.92
N ASP A 79 4.30 0.94 16.79
CA ASP A 79 5.42 0.02 16.60
C ASP A 79 5.80 -0.07 15.12
N PHE A 80 4.78 -0.25 14.25
CA PHE A 80 4.92 -0.36 12.81
C PHE A 80 3.74 0.28 12.09
N ASP A 81 3.96 0.66 10.85
CA ASP A 81 2.94 1.15 9.93
C ASP A 81 2.84 0.20 8.74
N LEU A 82 1.80 -0.62 8.67
CA LEU A 82 1.77 -1.80 7.81
C LEU A 82 1.00 -1.49 6.53
N GLU A 83 1.63 -1.69 5.37
CA GLU A 83 1.08 -1.17 4.11
C GLU A 83 0.95 -2.22 2.99
N GLY A 84 1.28 -3.48 3.28
CA GLY A 84 1.15 -4.54 2.30
C GLY A 84 1.61 -5.86 2.84
N PHE A 85 1.01 -6.96 2.35
CA PHE A 85 1.38 -8.29 2.82
C PHE A 85 1.23 -9.36 1.74
N GLN A 86 1.91 -10.49 1.95
CA GLN A 86 1.79 -11.69 1.14
C GLN A 86 1.81 -12.93 2.03
N ILE A 87 1.12 -13.99 1.60
CA ILE A 87 1.16 -15.30 2.28
C ILE A 87 1.95 -16.27 1.43
N ILE A 88 3.08 -16.76 1.97
CA ILE A 88 3.98 -17.70 1.29
C ILE A 88 4.29 -18.84 2.25
N ALA A 89 4.04 -20.09 1.81
CA ALA A 89 4.35 -21.31 2.56
C ALA A 89 3.88 -21.29 4.05
N GLY A 90 2.67 -20.77 4.30
CA GLY A 90 2.09 -20.70 5.64
C GLY A 90 2.71 -19.62 6.55
N LYS A 91 3.35 -18.61 5.95
CA LYS A 91 3.90 -17.44 6.64
C LYS A 91 3.30 -16.17 6.05
N ILE A 92 3.07 -15.19 6.91
CA ILE A 92 2.65 -13.84 6.53
C ILE A 92 3.92 -13.00 6.42
N TRP A 93 4.14 -12.41 5.25
CA TRP A 93 5.20 -11.45 4.99
C TRP A 93 4.58 -10.08 4.85
N ILE A 94 5.08 -9.09 5.56
CA ILE A 94 4.46 -7.77 5.67
C ILE A 94 5.52 -6.71 5.40
N GLY A 95 5.22 -5.75 4.53
CA GLY A 95 6.02 -4.56 4.34
C GLY A 95 5.50 -3.47 5.27
N GLU A 96 6.41 -2.73 5.90
CA GLU A 96 6.03 -1.58 6.71
C GLU A 96 6.76 -0.29 6.33
N GLU A 97 6.16 0.83 6.69
CA GLU A 97 6.48 2.16 6.18
C GLU A 97 7.53 2.92 6.99
N PHE A 98 7.47 2.86 8.33
CA PHE A 98 8.33 3.69 9.17
C PHE A 98 9.81 3.33 9.06
N GLY A 99 10.17 2.05 9.10
CA GLY A 99 11.55 1.57 9.08
C GLY A 99 12.29 1.93 7.81
N PRO A 100 11.84 1.52 6.62
CA PRO A 100 11.00 0.36 6.32
C PRO A 100 11.70 -0.97 6.63
N TYR A 101 10.95 -1.98 7.03
CA TYR A 101 11.38 -3.37 7.23
C TYR A 101 10.45 -4.32 6.44
N LEU A 102 10.96 -5.53 6.24
CA LEU A 102 10.14 -6.68 5.89
C LEU A 102 9.95 -7.51 7.15
N ILE A 103 8.71 -7.82 7.50
CA ILE A 103 8.36 -8.59 8.70
C ILE A 103 7.84 -9.95 8.26
N ARG A 104 8.32 -11.03 8.89
CA ARG A 104 7.74 -12.36 8.75
C ARG A 104 7.03 -12.75 10.04
N ALA A 105 5.79 -13.19 9.94
CA ALA A 105 4.99 -13.73 11.02
C ALA A 105 4.41 -15.11 10.66
N SER A 106 4.04 -15.90 11.66
CA SER A 106 3.19 -17.09 11.46
C SER A 106 1.74 -16.70 11.20
N MET A 107 0.93 -17.65 10.71
CA MET A 107 -0.49 -17.42 10.40
C MET A 107 -1.36 -17.04 11.61
N ASP A 108 -0.87 -17.22 12.83
CA ASP A 108 -1.50 -16.78 14.08
C ASP A 108 -0.99 -15.41 14.57
N GLY A 109 -0.15 -14.72 13.78
CA GLY A 109 0.28 -13.35 14.04
C GLY A 109 1.58 -13.20 14.84
N ARG A 110 2.22 -14.30 15.23
CA ARG A 110 3.51 -14.23 15.95
C ARG A 110 4.63 -13.79 15.02
N VAL A 111 5.30 -12.68 15.36
CA VAL A 111 6.50 -12.24 14.63
C VAL A 111 7.62 -13.26 14.80
N GLU A 112 8.24 -13.62 13.68
CA GLU A 112 9.34 -14.59 13.61
C GLU A 112 10.65 -13.94 13.21
N ALA A 113 10.61 -12.90 12.35
CA ALA A 113 11.78 -12.15 11.92
C ALA A 113 11.39 -10.74 11.43
N VAL A 114 12.35 -9.82 11.53
CA VAL A 114 12.30 -8.46 10.98
C VAL A 114 13.60 -8.23 10.19
N PHE A 115 13.48 -7.83 8.93
CA PHE A 115 14.59 -7.67 8.00
C PHE A 115 14.79 -6.19 7.66
N GLU A 116 15.99 -5.64 7.89
CA GLU A 116 16.36 -4.28 7.48
C GLU A 116 16.29 -4.16 5.95
N THR A 117 15.61 -3.12 5.45
CA THR A 117 15.49 -2.88 4.01
C THR A 117 16.80 -2.38 3.42
N LEU A 118 17.26 -2.99 2.33
CA LEU A 118 18.44 -2.55 1.59
C LEU A 118 18.07 -2.12 0.17
N ALA A 119 18.57 -0.95 -0.23
CA ALA A 119 18.59 -0.49 -1.62
C ALA A 119 20.05 -0.20 -2.02
N ASP A 120 20.49 -0.72 -3.16
CA ASP A 120 21.88 -0.57 -3.64
C ASP A 120 22.93 -0.99 -2.59
N GLY A 121 22.61 -2.03 -1.80
CA GLY A 121 23.46 -2.56 -0.73
C GLY A 121 23.55 -1.67 0.52
N LYS A 122 22.74 -0.61 0.62
CA LYS A 122 22.71 0.32 1.75
C LYS A 122 21.37 0.26 2.47
N PRO A 123 21.34 0.42 3.80
CA PRO A 123 20.09 0.56 4.53
C PRO A 123 19.23 1.71 3.99
N VAL A 124 17.94 1.46 3.86
CA VAL A 124 16.93 2.49 3.65
C VAL A 124 16.44 2.94 5.03
N MET A 125 16.59 4.22 5.33
CA MET A 125 16.27 4.77 6.65
C MET A 125 15.44 6.04 6.51
N SER A 126 14.23 5.99 7.04
CA SER A 126 13.40 7.18 7.28
C SER A 126 13.81 7.86 8.60
N PRO A 127 13.30 9.08 8.89
CA PRO A 127 13.43 9.71 10.20
C PRO A 127 12.90 8.87 11.37
N ASP A 128 11.99 7.93 11.13
CA ASP A 128 11.32 7.13 12.16
C ASP A 128 11.96 5.73 12.31
N HIS A 129 12.99 5.42 11.52
CA HIS A 129 13.82 4.24 11.68
C HIS A 129 14.45 4.20 13.08
N PHE A 130 14.40 3.06 13.80
CA PHE A 130 14.76 2.99 15.24
C PHE A 130 16.21 3.41 15.59
N ARG A 131 17.13 3.30 14.62
CA ARG A 131 18.54 3.73 14.74
C ARG A 131 18.75 5.23 14.52
N VAL A 132 17.75 5.95 14.00
CA VAL A 132 17.85 7.37 13.72
C VAL A 132 17.49 8.14 15.00
N VAL A 133 18.39 9.03 15.40
CA VAL A 133 18.17 9.97 16.50
C VAL A 133 17.80 11.31 15.90
N ALA A 134 16.67 11.87 16.34
CA ALA A 134 16.22 13.17 15.88
C ALA A 134 17.29 14.25 16.14
N PRO A 135 17.63 15.09 15.16
CA PRO A 135 18.59 16.16 15.35
C PRO A 135 18.00 17.27 16.22
N ASN A 136 18.85 18.11 16.82
CA ASN A 136 18.39 19.31 17.51
C ASN A 136 17.65 20.24 16.53
N PRO A 137 16.66 21.04 16.99
CA PRO A 137 15.98 22.01 16.13
C PRO A 137 16.96 22.90 15.37
N GLY A 138 16.77 23.02 14.05
CA GLY A 138 17.62 23.81 13.15
C GLY A 138 18.87 23.08 12.64
N GLN A 139 19.14 21.85 13.07
CA GLN A 139 20.17 21.00 12.48
C GLN A 139 19.62 20.16 11.32
N SER A 140 20.50 19.84 10.37
CA SER A 140 20.16 18.96 9.26
C SER A 140 19.85 17.54 9.75
N ALA A 141 19.03 16.81 8.99
CA ALA A 141 18.80 15.39 9.23
C ALA A 141 20.13 14.61 9.21
N PRO A 142 20.26 13.53 10.01
CA PRO A 142 21.45 12.69 9.99
C PRO A 142 21.74 12.15 8.59
N ALA A 143 23.02 12.08 8.21
CA ALA A 143 23.44 11.66 6.86
C ALA A 143 23.03 10.21 6.48
N MET A 144 22.58 9.42 7.44
CA MET A 144 22.05 8.07 7.20
C MET A 144 20.59 8.07 6.71
N VAL A 145 19.86 9.17 6.92
CA VAL A 145 18.47 9.32 6.47
C VAL A 145 18.47 9.56 4.97
N ASN A 146 17.93 8.59 4.22
CA ASN A 146 17.86 8.60 2.76
C ASN A 146 16.43 8.38 2.24
N LEU A 147 15.44 8.42 3.12
CA LEU A 147 14.02 8.30 2.80
C LEU A 147 13.22 9.35 3.59
N GLY A 148 12.12 9.83 3.04
CA GLY A 148 11.18 10.70 3.76
C GLY A 148 10.49 9.99 4.92
N ARG A 149 9.94 10.75 5.87
CA ARG A 149 8.99 10.22 6.87
C ARG A 149 7.72 9.77 6.16
N SER A 150 7.17 8.63 6.56
CA SER A 150 6.01 8.00 5.92
C SER A 150 6.19 7.95 4.42
N ARG A 151 7.21 7.18 4.01
CA ARG A 151 7.59 6.94 2.61
C ARG A 151 8.17 5.55 2.39
N GLY A 152 8.05 4.65 3.37
CA GLY A 152 8.54 3.27 3.30
C GLY A 152 7.72 2.41 2.37
N TYR A 153 7.47 1.14 2.69
CA TYR A 153 6.63 0.32 1.81
C TYR A 153 5.19 0.84 1.78
N GLU A 154 4.60 0.93 0.58
CA GLU A 154 3.15 1.10 0.32
C GLU A 154 2.56 -0.14 -0.38
N GLY A 155 3.42 -1.09 -0.77
CA GLY A 155 2.99 -2.25 -1.50
C GLY A 155 3.99 -3.38 -1.38
N LEU A 156 3.48 -4.60 -1.24
CA LEU A 156 4.29 -5.80 -1.20
C LEU A 156 3.66 -6.85 -2.09
N ALA A 157 4.36 -7.20 -3.18
CA ALA A 157 3.94 -8.29 -4.07
C ALA A 157 4.78 -9.55 -3.85
N ALA A 158 4.25 -10.69 -4.28
CA ALA A 158 4.99 -11.96 -4.35
C ALA A 158 5.02 -12.49 -5.78
N SER A 159 6.17 -13.02 -6.18
CA SER A 159 6.27 -13.94 -7.32
C SER A 159 5.27 -15.09 -7.18
N LYS A 160 4.72 -15.59 -8.30
CA LYS A 160 3.69 -16.63 -8.27
C LYS A 160 4.17 -17.98 -7.74
N ASP A 161 5.47 -18.25 -7.84
CA ASP A 161 6.10 -19.44 -7.25
C ASP A 161 6.55 -19.23 -5.79
N GLY A 162 6.36 -18.02 -5.23
CA GLY A 162 6.70 -17.68 -3.85
C GLY A 162 8.20 -17.59 -3.56
N ARG A 163 9.06 -17.58 -4.58
CA ARG A 163 10.52 -17.50 -4.38
C ARG A 163 11.00 -16.12 -3.97
N PHE A 164 10.30 -15.10 -4.45
CA PHE A 164 10.63 -13.69 -4.27
C PHE A 164 9.44 -12.88 -3.76
N LEU A 165 9.78 -11.91 -2.91
CA LEU A 165 8.93 -10.78 -2.56
C LEU A 165 9.46 -9.52 -3.25
N TYR A 166 8.57 -8.61 -3.55
CA TYR A 166 8.86 -7.34 -4.19
C TYR A 166 8.24 -6.22 -3.36
N GLY A 167 9.05 -5.52 -2.58
CA GLY A 167 8.60 -4.40 -1.76
C GLY A 167 8.71 -3.09 -2.54
N MET A 168 7.60 -2.37 -2.69
CA MET A 168 7.53 -1.09 -3.39
C MET A 168 7.44 0.06 -2.38
N LEU A 169 8.42 0.97 -2.43
CA LEU A 169 8.41 2.17 -1.59
C LEU A 169 7.34 3.15 -2.07
N GLU A 170 6.70 3.87 -1.15
CA GLU A 170 5.76 4.96 -1.42
C GLU A 170 6.49 6.21 -1.93
N GLY A 171 7.68 6.49 -1.38
CA GLY A 171 8.46 7.67 -1.72
C GLY A 171 9.80 7.37 -2.42
N PRO A 172 10.35 8.39 -3.10
CA PRO A 172 11.65 8.31 -3.72
C PRO A 172 12.77 8.28 -2.68
N LEU A 173 13.89 7.66 -3.02
CA LEU A 173 15.11 7.76 -2.22
C LEU A 173 15.75 9.14 -2.40
N TRP A 174 16.33 9.68 -1.33
CA TRP A 174 17.14 10.88 -1.35
C TRP A 174 18.55 10.57 -1.85
N ASP A 175 19.01 11.30 -2.86
CA ASP A 175 20.40 11.23 -3.32
C ASP A 175 21.22 12.36 -2.70
N HIS A 176 22.12 12.01 -1.78
CA HIS A 176 22.99 12.98 -1.12
C HIS A 176 23.98 13.69 -2.07
N ASN A 177 24.28 13.11 -3.23
CA ASN A 177 25.19 13.72 -4.21
C ASN A 177 24.49 14.85 -4.96
N SER A 178 23.32 14.56 -5.55
CA SER A 178 22.51 15.55 -6.26
C SER A 178 21.75 16.48 -5.32
N LYS A 179 21.60 16.11 -4.03
CA LYS A 179 20.78 16.80 -3.02
C LYS A 179 19.34 16.99 -3.49
N ASP A 180 18.80 15.95 -4.10
CA ASP A 180 17.43 15.89 -4.57
C ASP A 180 16.86 14.49 -4.37
N TRP A 181 15.54 14.38 -4.44
CA TRP A 181 14.85 13.10 -4.52
C TRP A 181 15.09 12.44 -5.87
N GLU A 182 15.16 11.11 -5.88
CA GLU A 182 15.37 10.37 -7.12
C GLU A 182 14.28 10.67 -8.14
N LYS A 183 14.73 11.08 -9.34
CA LYS A 183 13.87 11.46 -10.46
C LYS A 183 14.36 10.86 -11.77
N GLN A 184 13.42 10.62 -12.68
CA GLN A 184 13.69 10.24 -14.07
C GLN A 184 12.71 10.97 -14.98
N GLY A 185 13.22 11.71 -15.97
CA GLY A 185 12.38 12.52 -16.85
C GLY A 185 11.57 13.60 -16.12
N GLY A 186 12.08 14.11 -14.99
CA GLY A 186 11.42 15.12 -14.15
C GLY A 186 10.33 14.59 -13.21
N GLN A 187 10.01 13.29 -13.25
CA GLN A 187 9.06 12.64 -12.35
C GLN A 187 9.80 11.90 -11.23
N LEU A 188 9.18 11.78 -10.06
CA LEU A 188 9.72 11.01 -8.94
C LEU A 188 9.79 9.53 -9.29
N VAL A 189 10.81 8.85 -8.75
CA VAL A 189 11.05 7.42 -8.94
C VAL A 189 10.88 6.69 -7.62
N LEU A 190 10.00 5.70 -7.62
CA LEU A 190 9.82 4.76 -6.51
C LEU A 190 10.62 3.48 -6.78
N ARG A 191 11.16 2.85 -5.74
CA ARG A 191 11.92 1.61 -5.85
C ARG A 191 11.03 0.40 -5.59
N VAL A 192 11.10 -0.59 -6.46
CA VAL A 192 10.61 -1.95 -6.22
C VAL A 192 11.81 -2.85 -5.93
N LEU A 193 11.95 -3.32 -4.69
CA LEU A 193 13.12 -4.04 -4.19
C LEU A 193 12.84 -5.54 -4.10
N GLU A 194 13.74 -6.39 -4.62
CA GLU A 194 13.57 -7.84 -4.61
C GLU A 194 14.22 -8.50 -3.38
N PHE A 195 13.43 -9.33 -2.69
CA PHE A 195 13.86 -10.14 -1.56
C PHE A 195 13.72 -11.62 -1.86
N SER A 196 14.79 -12.39 -1.62
CA SER A 196 14.81 -13.85 -1.75
C SER A 196 14.22 -14.49 -0.50
N VAL A 197 13.08 -15.17 -0.65
CA VAL A 197 12.36 -15.80 0.47
C VAL A 197 13.16 -16.96 1.07
N ALA A 198 13.82 -17.75 0.22
CA ALA A 198 14.58 -18.91 0.64
C ALA A 198 15.91 -18.54 1.34
N GLU A 199 16.54 -17.46 0.88
CA GLU A 199 17.83 -17.00 1.42
C GLU A 199 17.66 -15.95 2.52
N GLU A 200 16.44 -15.45 2.72
CA GLU A 200 16.08 -14.40 3.66
C GLU A 200 16.96 -13.13 3.51
N LYS A 201 17.21 -12.71 2.27
CA LYS A 201 18.07 -11.56 1.96
C LYS A 201 17.59 -10.78 0.75
N TRP A 202 17.90 -9.48 0.73
CA TRP A 202 17.80 -8.63 -0.45
C TRP A 202 18.77 -9.11 -1.53
N THR A 203 18.28 -9.27 -2.75
CA THR A 203 19.10 -9.79 -3.86
C THR A 203 19.99 -8.71 -4.48
N GLY A 204 19.69 -7.43 -4.19
CA GLY A 204 20.29 -6.26 -4.85
C GLY A 204 19.64 -5.93 -6.19
N ARG A 205 18.73 -6.78 -6.69
CA ARG A 205 17.91 -6.49 -7.86
C ARG A 205 16.76 -5.58 -7.45
N HIS A 206 16.45 -4.62 -8.30
CA HIS A 206 15.34 -3.72 -8.11
C HIS A 206 14.76 -3.26 -9.45
N TRP A 207 13.63 -2.57 -9.41
CA TRP A 207 13.09 -1.84 -10.56
C TRP A 207 12.73 -0.42 -10.16
N LYS A 208 12.68 0.47 -11.15
CA LYS A 208 12.29 1.86 -10.97
C LYS A 208 10.85 2.03 -11.46
N TYR A 209 9.97 2.46 -10.57
CA TYR A 209 8.62 2.86 -10.93
C TYR A 209 8.59 4.39 -11.03
N VAL A 210 8.55 4.90 -12.26
CA VAL A 210 8.45 6.33 -12.52
C VAL A 210 6.99 6.75 -12.38
N LEU A 211 6.69 7.67 -11.45
CA LEU A 211 5.33 8.18 -11.27
C LEU A 211 4.82 8.85 -12.56
N SER A 212 3.56 8.61 -12.88
CA SER A 212 2.86 9.29 -13.97
C SER A 212 2.67 10.77 -13.62
N PRO A 213 2.68 11.68 -14.61
CA PRO A 213 2.29 13.06 -14.37
C PRO A 213 0.92 13.16 -13.70
N GLY A 214 0.85 13.84 -12.56
CA GLY A 214 -0.36 14.00 -11.74
C GLY A 214 -0.52 12.98 -10.61
N ALA A 215 0.25 11.89 -10.61
CA ALA A 215 0.32 10.99 -9.47
C ALA A 215 1.26 11.54 -8.39
N THR A 216 0.90 11.32 -7.13
CA THR A 216 1.73 11.69 -5.97
C THR A 216 2.14 10.49 -5.14
N ALA A 217 1.47 9.36 -5.30
CA ALA A 217 1.72 8.15 -4.53
C ALA A 217 1.19 6.90 -5.24
N ILE A 218 1.52 5.74 -4.66
CA ILE A 218 0.88 4.47 -4.98
C ILE A 218 -0.09 4.07 -3.85
N GLY A 219 -0.62 2.86 -3.86
CA GLY A 219 -1.49 2.39 -2.78
C GLY A 219 -1.52 0.87 -2.59
N ASP A 220 -1.26 0.08 -3.64
CA ASP A 220 -0.98 -1.34 -3.50
C ASP A 220 -0.28 -1.86 -4.76
N PHE A 221 0.34 -3.02 -4.66
CA PHE A 221 1.14 -3.66 -5.70
C PHE A 221 1.03 -5.19 -5.62
N ASN A 222 0.59 -5.83 -6.72
CA ASN A 222 0.45 -7.29 -6.79
C ASN A 222 0.83 -7.86 -8.17
N MET A 223 1.58 -8.97 -8.19
CA MET A 223 1.96 -9.66 -9.43
C MET A 223 0.74 -10.31 -10.08
N ILE A 224 0.63 -10.20 -11.40
CA ILE A 224 -0.34 -10.96 -12.23
C ILE A 224 0.27 -12.29 -12.64
N ASP A 225 1.51 -12.26 -13.11
CA ASP A 225 2.27 -13.43 -13.57
C ASP A 225 3.77 -13.25 -13.24
N ALA A 226 4.67 -13.96 -13.92
CA ALA A 226 6.11 -13.87 -13.67
C ALA A 226 6.72 -12.49 -14.02
N ASN A 227 6.12 -11.76 -14.96
CA ASN A 227 6.73 -10.57 -15.55
C ASN A 227 5.82 -9.33 -15.47
N THR A 228 4.56 -9.47 -15.05
CA THR A 228 3.61 -8.35 -15.02
C THR A 228 2.91 -8.23 -13.69
N ALA A 229 2.54 -7.00 -13.35
CA ALA A 229 1.91 -6.66 -12.08
C ALA A 229 0.89 -5.52 -12.24
N LEU A 230 0.05 -5.37 -11.23
CA LEU A 230 -0.86 -4.24 -11.04
C LEU A 230 -0.30 -3.34 -9.94
N VAL A 231 -0.35 -2.03 -10.17
CA VAL A 231 -0.01 -1.00 -9.20
C VAL A 231 -1.15 0.00 -9.13
N ILE A 232 -1.64 0.32 -7.94
CA ILE A 232 -2.51 1.48 -7.77
C ILE A 232 -1.65 2.74 -7.80
N GLU A 233 -2.05 3.73 -8.59
CA GLU A 233 -1.39 5.02 -8.69
C GLU A 233 -2.43 6.13 -8.51
N ARG A 234 -2.18 7.06 -7.57
CA ARG A 234 -3.16 8.05 -7.10
C ARG A 234 -2.56 9.44 -6.91
N ASP A 235 -3.40 10.47 -6.96
CA ASP A 235 -3.16 11.76 -6.32
C ASP A 235 -3.66 11.77 -4.86
N ASN A 236 -3.48 12.90 -4.17
CA ASN A 236 -3.98 13.12 -2.80
C ASN A 236 -5.35 13.83 -2.77
N GLY A 237 -6.03 13.95 -3.92
CA GLY A 237 -7.36 14.56 -3.97
C GLY A 237 -8.43 13.55 -3.56
N GLU A 238 -9.58 14.05 -3.09
CA GLU A 238 -10.76 13.24 -2.78
C GLU A 238 -12.04 13.92 -3.25
N GLY A 239 -13.10 13.15 -3.47
CA GLY A 239 -14.39 13.67 -3.91
C GLY A 239 -14.50 14.00 -5.39
N THR A 240 -15.73 14.38 -5.77
CA THR A 240 -16.15 14.62 -7.16
C THR A 240 -16.70 16.03 -7.35
N GLN A 241 -16.78 16.46 -8.61
CA GLN A 241 -17.15 17.82 -8.99
C GLN A 241 -18.50 18.30 -8.44
N ASP A 242 -19.48 17.40 -8.28
CA ASP A 242 -20.81 17.70 -7.72
C ASP A 242 -20.80 18.00 -6.22
N ARG A 243 -19.67 17.77 -5.55
CA ARG A 243 -19.41 18.08 -4.13
C ARG A 243 -18.28 19.10 -3.96
N ALA A 244 -17.84 19.75 -5.03
CA ALA A 244 -16.73 20.69 -4.99
C ALA A 244 -17.05 21.99 -4.26
N CYS A 245 -16.06 22.57 -3.60
CA CYS A 245 -16.15 23.92 -3.05
C CYS A 245 -16.17 24.96 -4.16
N SER A 246 -17.07 25.94 -4.09
CA SER A 246 -17.22 26.96 -5.13
C SER A 246 -16.02 27.92 -5.25
N ASP A 247 -15.24 28.06 -4.19
CA ASP A 247 -14.08 28.97 -4.12
C ASP A 247 -12.75 28.24 -3.89
N ASN A 248 -12.72 26.90 -4.03
CA ASN A 248 -11.57 26.03 -3.74
C ASN A 248 -10.95 26.21 -2.35
N LYS A 249 -11.69 26.76 -1.38
CA LYS A 249 -11.24 26.82 0.01
C LYS A 249 -11.75 25.62 0.77
N ALA A 250 -10.91 25.09 1.66
CA ALA A 250 -11.30 24.03 2.56
C ALA A 250 -12.52 24.44 3.38
N ALA A 251 -13.56 23.62 3.34
CA ALA A 251 -14.77 23.76 4.13
C ALA A 251 -15.27 22.37 4.51
N SER A 252 -16.14 22.30 5.51
CA SER A 252 -16.62 21.01 6.02
C SER A 252 -17.64 20.36 5.07
N ASN A 253 -18.40 21.16 4.31
CA ASN A 253 -19.52 20.68 3.50
C ASN A 253 -19.21 20.50 2.01
N CYS A 254 -17.94 20.56 1.60
CA CYS A 254 -17.50 20.38 0.22
C CYS A 254 -16.03 19.96 0.13
N PHE A 255 -15.62 19.46 -1.03
CA PHE A 255 -14.22 19.10 -1.31
C PHE A 255 -13.50 20.22 -2.06
N HIS A 256 -12.38 20.68 -1.51
CA HIS A 256 -11.57 21.75 -2.08
C HIS A 256 -10.45 21.24 -2.98
N ASP A 257 -9.93 20.03 -2.72
CA ASP A 257 -8.97 19.35 -3.57
C ASP A 257 -9.55 18.03 -4.09
N LEU A 258 -10.10 18.10 -5.30
CA LEU A 258 -10.80 16.98 -5.93
C LEU A 258 -9.83 15.92 -6.43
N ALA A 259 -10.27 14.66 -6.38
CA ALA A 259 -9.60 13.54 -7.04
C ALA A 259 -9.56 13.75 -8.57
N LYS A 260 -8.37 13.72 -9.14
CA LYS A 260 -8.11 13.92 -10.59
C LYS A 260 -7.39 12.73 -11.21
N PHE A 261 -6.62 11.99 -10.42
CA PHE A 261 -5.81 10.86 -10.86
C PHE A 261 -5.98 9.68 -9.90
N LYS A 262 -6.73 8.66 -10.31
CA LYS A 262 -6.87 7.39 -9.59
C LYS A 262 -6.85 6.25 -10.59
N ARG A 263 -5.83 5.39 -10.57
CA ARG A 263 -5.64 4.36 -11.61
C ARG A 263 -5.16 3.04 -11.02
N VAL A 264 -5.56 1.95 -11.67
CA VAL A 264 -4.83 0.67 -11.58
C VAL A 264 -4.00 0.54 -12.85
N VAL A 265 -2.68 0.56 -12.72
CA VAL A 265 -1.73 0.50 -13.81
C VAL A 265 -1.16 -0.90 -13.93
N LYS A 266 -1.18 -1.46 -15.15
CA LYS A 266 -0.45 -2.68 -15.46
C LYS A 266 0.97 -2.35 -15.88
N ILE A 267 1.95 -3.00 -15.24
CA ILE A 267 3.36 -2.85 -15.56
C ILE A 267 4.01 -4.17 -15.95
N GLU A 268 5.10 -4.08 -16.70
CA GLU A 268 6.04 -5.16 -16.94
C GLU A 268 7.34 -4.94 -16.16
N MET A 269 7.70 -5.98 -15.42
CA MET A 269 8.87 -6.11 -14.57
C MET A 269 9.53 -7.45 -14.92
N SER A 270 10.45 -7.43 -15.88
CA SER A 270 11.09 -8.63 -16.44
C SER A 270 12.61 -8.61 -16.21
N GLU A 271 13.28 -9.72 -16.52
CA GLU A 271 14.74 -9.77 -16.49
C GLU A 271 15.41 -8.68 -17.35
N ALA A 272 14.77 -8.27 -18.44
CA ALA A 272 15.32 -7.29 -19.37
C ALA A 272 15.38 -5.87 -18.79
N ASN A 273 14.59 -5.56 -17.76
CA ASN A 273 14.55 -4.22 -17.15
C ASN A 273 14.92 -4.22 -15.65
N VAL A 274 15.60 -5.26 -15.18
CA VAL A 274 16.25 -5.25 -13.86
C VAL A 274 17.15 -4.03 -13.73
N ASN A 275 17.06 -3.38 -12.58
CA ASN A 275 17.72 -2.13 -12.19
C ASN A 275 17.34 -0.91 -13.06
N SER A 276 16.33 -1.06 -13.90
CA SER A 276 15.84 -0.03 -14.83
C SER A 276 14.35 0.26 -14.60
N ALA A 277 13.81 1.20 -15.38
CA ALA A 277 12.39 1.53 -15.30
C ALA A 277 11.50 0.38 -15.76
N VAL A 278 10.43 0.13 -15.00
CA VAL A 278 9.35 -0.77 -15.44
C VAL A 278 8.66 -0.19 -16.68
N ARG A 279 8.08 -1.05 -17.51
CA ARG A 279 7.30 -0.60 -18.68
C ARG A 279 5.82 -0.56 -18.29
N LYS A 280 5.19 0.62 -18.35
CA LYS A 280 3.73 0.75 -18.17
C LYS A 280 3.03 0.26 -19.46
N ILE A 281 2.14 -0.71 -19.33
CA ILE A 281 1.41 -1.34 -20.46
C ILE A 281 0.09 -0.63 -20.70
N GLY A 282 -0.65 -0.34 -19.63
CA GLY A 282 -1.98 0.26 -19.70
C GLY A 282 -2.55 0.51 -18.30
N PHE A 283 -3.77 1.03 -18.22
CA PHE A 283 -4.41 1.31 -16.95
C PHE A 283 -5.94 1.23 -17.02
N ILE A 284 -6.57 1.04 -15.85
CA ILE A 284 -7.98 1.37 -15.59
C ILE A 284 -8.03 2.73 -14.89
N ASP A 285 -8.90 3.62 -15.36
CA ASP A 285 -9.19 4.90 -14.72
C ASP A 285 -10.32 4.71 -13.70
N LEU A 286 -10.00 4.75 -12.41
CA LEU A 286 -10.93 4.54 -11.31
C LEU A 286 -11.92 5.70 -11.14
N MET A 287 -11.67 6.85 -11.80
CA MET A 287 -12.63 7.95 -11.87
C MET A 287 -13.66 7.79 -12.99
N LYS A 288 -13.58 6.71 -13.79
CA LYS A 288 -14.43 6.51 -14.99
C LYS A 288 -14.91 5.06 -15.14
N ILE A 289 -15.28 4.41 -14.03
CA ILE A 289 -15.73 3.02 -14.05
C ILE A 289 -17.13 2.95 -14.67
N ARG A 290 -17.25 2.31 -15.82
CA ARG A 290 -18.55 2.12 -16.49
C ARG A 290 -19.35 1.05 -15.77
N ASP A 291 -20.65 1.28 -15.64
CA ASP A 291 -21.58 0.32 -15.03
C ASP A 291 -22.67 -0.15 -16.02
N PRO A 292 -22.32 -0.89 -17.08
CA PRO A 292 -23.27 -1.28 -18.13
C PRO A 292 -24.33 -2.26 -17.64
N LYS A 293 -24.07 -2.96 -16.53
CA LYS A 293 -24.95 -3.96 -15.92
C LYS A 293 -25.75 -3.39 -14.73
N GLN A 294 -25.59 -2.10 -14.42
CA GLN A 294 -26.27 -1.41 -13.29
C GLN A 294 -26.05 -2.11 -11.94
N LEU A 295 -24.81 -2.50 -11.67
CA LEU A 295 -24.40 -3.21 -10.44
C LEU A 295 -23.97 -2.28 -9.31
N ALA A 296 -23.69 -1.01 -9.60
CA ALA A 296 -23.22 -0.06 -8.61
C ALA A 296 -24.24 0.13 -7.49
N ARG A 297 -23.77 0.03 -6.25
CA ARG A 297 -24.58 0.24 -5.02
C ARG A 297 -24.48 1.66 -4.47
N LYS A 298 -23.66 2.49 -5.11
CA LYS A 298 -23.44 3.90 -4.78
C LYS A 298 -23.92 4.76 -5.97
N PRO A 299 -24.33 6.01 -5.75
CA PRO A 299 -24.70 6.92 -6.84
C PRO A 299 -23.58 7.08 -7.87
N LEU A 300 -23.97 7.27 -9.13
CA LEU A 300 -23.04 7.54 -10.23
C LEU A 300 -22.81 9.04 -10.39
N ASN A 301 -21.60 9.43 -10.79
CA ASN A 301 -21.28 10.79 -11.19
C ASN A 301 -21.20 10.83 -12.71
N ALA A 302 -22.05 11.63 -13.36
CA ALA A 302 -22.09 11.74 -14.82
C ALA A 302 -22.20 10.37 -15.55
N GLY A 303 -22.94 9.41 -14.96
CA GLY A 303 -23.20 8.10 -15.56
C GLY A 303 -22.08 7.06 -15.38
N VAL A 304 -21.05 7.34 -14.58
CA VAL A 304 -20.01 6.38 -14.20
C VAL A 304 -19.91 6.24 -12.68
N LEU A 305 -19.48 5.07 -12.22
CA LEU A 305 -19.03 4.90 -10.85
C LEU A 305 -17.65 5.54 -10.72
N THR A 306 -17.46 6.34 -9.67
CA THR A 306 -16.17 6.92 -9.33
C THR A 306 -15.63 6.26 -8.07
N PHE A 307 -14.31 6.13 -8.00
CA PHE A 307 -13.55 5.72 -6.82
C PHE A 307 -12.69 6.93 -6.34
N PRO A 308 -13.32 8.01 -5.83
CA PRO A 308 -12.65 9.30 -5.61
C PRO A 308 -12.00 9.36 -4.23
N PHE A 309 -11.41 8.25 -3.79
CA PHE A 309 -10.93 8.11 -2.42
C PHE A 309 -9.54 8.71 -2.25
N PHE A 310 -9.27 9.29 -1.08
CA PHE A 310 -7.95 9.77 -0.73
C PHE A 310 -6.91 8.62 -0.83
N THR A 311 -7.27 7.48 -0.25
CA THR A 311 -6.46 6.25 -0.14
C THR A 311 -7.17 5.07 -0.78
N ILE A 312 -6.51 4.43 -1.74
CA ILE A 312 -6.99 3.21 -2.42
C ILE A 312 -5.85 2.23 -2.31
N GLU A 313 -6.00 1.24 -1.43
CA GLU A 313 -4.84 0.49 -0.92
C GLU A 313 -4.98 -1.01 -1.05
N ASN A 314 -5.89 -1.47 -1.90
CA ASN A 314 -6.10 -2.89 -2.13
C ASN A 314 -6.26 -3.15 -3.63
N VAL A 315 -5.39 -3.98 -4.22
CA VAL A 315 -5.58 -4.55 -5.56
C VAL A 315 -5.09 -5.99 -5.64
N ASP A 316 -5.90 -6.92 -6.15
CA ASP A 316 -5.42 -8.26 -6.50
C ASP A 316 -6.22 -8.84 -7.68
N VAL A 317 -5.64 -9.83 -8.35
CA VAL A 317 -6.30 -10.59 -9.42
C VAL A 317 -7.24 -11.61 -8.80
N VAL A 318 -8.51 -11.58 -9.20
CA VAL A 318 -9.53 -12.53 -8.73
C VAL A 318 -9.59 -13.75 -9.65
N ASP A 319 -9.62 -13.49 -10.96
CA ASP A 319 -9.60 -14.48 -12.04
C ASP A 319 -9.03 -13.86 -13.34
N GLU A 320 -9.11 -14.58 -14.46
CA GLU A 320 -8.56 -14.15 -15.76
C GLU A 320 -9.17 -12.86 -16.33
N ARG A 321 -10.30 -12.41 -15.79
CA ARG A 321 -11.04 -11.24 -16.24
C ARG A 321 -11.23 -10.20 -15.16
N HIS A 322 -11.15 -10.57 -13.88
CA HIS A 322 -11.51 -9.69 -12.79
C HIS A 322 -10.36 -9.34 -11.86
N ILE A 323 -10.38 -8.11 -11.37
CA ILE A 323 -9.58 -7.64 -10.23
C ILE A 323 -10.50 -7.17 -9.12
N ILE A 324 -10.03 -7.27 -7.88
CA ILE A 324 -10.62 -6.57 -6.74
C ILE A 324 -9.86 -5.27 -6.52
N VAL A 325 -10.57 -4.19 -6.21
CA VAL A 325 -9.99 -2.91 -5.77
C VAL A 325 -10.69 -2.49 -4.48
N GLY A 326 -9.95 -1.96 -3.50
CA GLY A 326 -10.50 -1.57 -2.21
C GLY A 326 -10.10 -0.17 -1.75
N ASN A 327 -10.97 0.43 -0.95
CA ASN A 327 -10.80 1.72 -0.30
C ASN A 327 -10.32 1.52 1.14
N ASP A 328 -9.27 2.25 1.51
CA ASP A 328 -8.99 2.55 2.90
C ASP A 328 -9.74 3.84 3.28
N ASN A 329 -10.71 3.72 4.18
CA ASN A 329 -11.52 4.87 4.57
C ASN A 329 -10.79 5.95 5.39
N ASN A 330 -9.53 5.71 5.78
CA ASN A 330 -8.62 6.63 6.47
C ASN A 330 -9.30 7.41 7.61
N LEU A 331 -10.11 6.70 8.40
CA LEU A 331 -10.86 7.28 9.51
C LEU A 331 -9.88 7.74 10.61
N PRO A 332 -9.96 8.99 11.12
CA PRO A 332 -11.04 9.97 10.93
C PRO A 332 -10.74 11.10 9.93
N PHE A 333 -9.71 10.97 9.10
CA PHE A 333 -9.16 12.09 8.31
C PHE A 333 -9.80 12.29 6.93
N SER A 334 -10.44 11.26 6.35
CA SER A 334 -11.09 11.36 5.04
C SER A 334 -12.60 11.12 5.09
N SER A 335 -13.30 11.70 4.12
CA SER A 335 -14.75 11.49 3.89
C SER A 335 -15.08 11.06 2.46
N SER A 336 -14.15 11.25 1.52
CA SER A 336 -14.05 10.72 0.17
C SER A 336 -15.22 10.98 -0.78
N ARG A 337 -16.44 10.52 -0.49
CA ARG A 337 -17.63 10.77 -1.35
C ARG A 337 -18.59 11.81 -0.82
N ASP A 338 -18.81 11.81 0.49
CA ASP A 338 -19.81 12.68 1.14
C ASP A 338 -19.11 13.55 2.19
N PRO A 339 -19.01 14.89 2.00
CA PRO A 339 -18.36 15.77 2.96
C PRO A 339 -18.94 15.61 4.39
N ASN A 340 -18.06 15.61 5.40
CA ASN A 340 -18.39 15.37 6.82
C ASN A 340 -18.97 13.99 7.15
N ARG A 341 -18.90 13.03 6.24
CA ARG A 341 -19.31 11.66 6.52
C ARG A 341 -18.13 10.73 6.26
N ALA A 342 -17.68 10.03 7.30
CA ALA A 342 -16.68 8.99 7.12
C ALA A 342 -17.16 7.97 6.08
N ASP A 343 -16.30 7.63 5.13
CA ASP A 343 -16.65 6.66 4.10
C ASP A 343 -16.60 5.24 4.66
N ASP A 344 -17.27 4.33 3.95
CA ASP A 344 -17.21 2.91 4.24
C ASP A 344 -15.86 2.36 3.75
N ASN A 345 -15.31 1.36 4.44
CA ASN A 345 -14.35 0.46 3.78
C ASN A 345 -15.14 -0.29 2.68
N GLU A 346 -14.68 -0.18 1.44
CA GLU A 346 -15.40 -0.67 0.25
C GLU A 346 -14.49 -1.54 -0.61
N PHE A 347 -15.06 -2.60 -1.17
CA PHE A 347 -14.41 -3.39 -2.22
C PHE A 347 -15.28 -3.39 -3.48
N VAL A 348 -14.65 -3.24 -4.64
CA VAL A 348 -15.27 -3.35 -5.95
C VAL A 348 -14.62 -4.46 -6.76
N LEU A 349 -15.44 -5.27 -7.45
CA LEU A 349 -14.99 -6.26 -8.41
C LEU A 349 -15.10 -5.67 -9.82
N LEU A 350 -13.98 -5.53 -10.52
CA LEU A 350 -13.91 -4.91 -11.84
C LEU A 350 -13.60 -5.94 -12.91
N GLU A 351 -14.39 -5.96 -13.98
CA GLU A 351 -14.09 -6.72 -15.20
C GLU A 351 -13.10 -5.92 -16.07
N VAL A 352 -11.87 -6.42 -16.18
CA VAL A 352 -10.70 -5.73 -16.75
C VAL A 352 -9.90 -6.63 -17.70
N GLU A 353 -10.54 -7.63 -18.31
CA GLU A 353 -9.94 -8.64 -19.19
C GLU A 353 -8.98 -8.04 -20.23
N SER A 354 -9.39 -6.95 -20.89
CA SER A 354 -8.56 -6.25 -21.89
C SER A 354 -7.23 -5.77 -21.31
N LEU A 355 -7.21 -5.27 -20.08
CA LEU A 355 -5.97 -4.86 -19.41
C LEU A 355 -5.13 -6.08 -19.03
N LEU A 356 -5.75 -7.11 -18.45
CA LEU A 356 -5.04 -8.35 -18.05
C LEU A 356 -4.39 -9.07 -19.25
N ARG A 357 -4.99 -8.97 -20.44
CA ARG A 357 -4.44 -9.55 -21.68
C ARG A 357 -3.48 -8.65 -22.46
N ALA A 358 -3.46 -7.34 -22.19
CA ALA A 358 -2.56 -6.40 -22.87
C ALA A 358 -1.08 -6.80 -22.68
N ARG A 359 -0.25 -6.56 -23.70
CA ARG A 359 1.18 -6.85 -23.69
C ARG A 359 1.99 -5.59 -23.93
#